data_AF-A0A183D932-F1
#
_entry.id   AF-A0A183D932-F1
#
_cell.length_a   1.000
_cell.length_b   1.000
_cell.length_c   1.000
_cell.angle_alpha   90.00
_cell.angle_beta   90.00
_cell.angle_gamma   90.00
#
_symmetry.space_group_name_H-M   'P 1'
#
loop_
_entity.id
_entity.type
_entity.pdbx_description
1 polymer ?
#
loop_
_entity_poly.entity_id
_entity_poly.type
_entity_poly.pdbx_seq_one_letter_code
_entity_poly.pdbx_strand_id
1 'polypeptide(L)'
;MAIKKKPEGVYVQASTLGSLEALLEFLRKQKIPYSNVNIGPVHKKDVQKAAAMLERKEEFACILAFDVRVDREVEQFAASEGVRIFSADIIYHLEDDFLKYRYCLIFAKVFRI
;
A
#
# COMPACT_ATOMS: atom_id res chain seq x y z
N MET A 1 -22.48 0.35 -0.33
CA MET A 1 -21.48 1.44 -0.19
C MET A 1 -20.46 1.28 -1.31
N ALA A 2 -20.34 2.22 -2.25
CA ALA A 2 -19.35 2.11 -3.33
C ALA A 2 -17.99 2.67 -2.86
N ILE A 3 -16.94 1.85 -2.89
CA ILE A 3 -15.58 2.30 -2.57
C ILE A 3 -15.09 3.21 -3.71
N LYS A 4 -15.01 4.52 -3.44
CA LYS A 4 -14.52 5.50 -4.42
C LYS A 4 -12.99 5.44 -4.48
N LYS A 5 -12.48 4.87 -5.57
CA LYS A 5 -11.05 4.78 -5.88
C LYS A 5 -10.56 6.06 -6.56
N LYS A 6 -9.25 6.30 -6.49
CA LYS A 6 -8.57 7.40 -7.21
C LYS A 6 -7.70 6.84 -8.33
N PRO A 7 -7.38 7.63 -9.38
CA PRO A 7 -6.48 7.20 -10.44
C PRO A 7 -5.02 7.01 -9.96
N GLU A 8 -4.67 7.62 -8.83
CA GLU A 8 -3.38 7.55 -8.17
C GLU A 8 -3.59 7.20 -6.70
N GLY A 9 -2.71 6.40 -6.13
CA GLY A 9 -2.74 6.04 -4.71
C GLY A 9 -2.22 4.65 -4.42
N VAL A 10 -2.09 4.34 -3.14
CA VAL A 10 -1.59 3.05 -2.66
C VAL A 10 -2.53 1.89 -3.02
N TYR A 11 -1.99 0.68 -3.11
CA TYR A 11 -2.77 -0.54 -3.24
C TYR A 11 -3.09 -1.09 -1.85
N VAL A 12 -4.34 -1.46 -1.60
CA VAL A 12 -4.78 -1.94 -0.27
C VAL A 12 -5.29 -3.37 -0.36
N GLN A 13 -4.79 -4.22 0.52
CA GLN A 13 -5.21 -5.61 0.69
C GLN A 13 -5.60 -5.86 2.14
N ALA A 14 -6.71 -6.56 2.38
CA ALA A 14 -7.14 -6.92 3.73
C ALA A 14 -7.78 -8.31 3.77
N SER A 15 -7.85 -8.92 4.97
CA SER A 15 -8.43 -10.26 5.16
C SER A 15 -9.96 -10.28 5.05
N THR A 16 -10.60 -9.24 5.58
CA THR A 16 -12.07 -9.13 5.66
C THR A 16 -12.54 -7.73 5.24
N LEU A 17 -13.84 -7.59 5.02
CA LEU A 17 -14.44 -6.30 4.70
C LEU A 17 -14.30 -5.30 5.85
N GLY A 18 -14.48 -5.73 7.11
CA GLY A 18 -14.33 -4.85 8.28
C GLY A 18 -12.90 -4.34 8.44
N SER A 19 -11.92 -5.24 8.26
CA SER A 19 -10.50 -4.90 8.23
C SER A 19 -10.17 -3.89 7.12
N LEU A 20 -10.77 -4.08 5.94
CA LEU A 20 -10.60 -3.16 4.82
C LEU A 20 -11.19 -1.78 5.15
N GLU A 21 -12.41 -1.71 5.68
CA GLU A 21 -13.07 -0.44 6.00
C GLU A 21 -12.29 0.36 7.04
N ALA A 22 -11.76 -0.29 8.08
CA ALA A 22 -10.92 0.34 9.09
C ALA A 22 -9.65 0.97 8.46
N LEU A 23 -8.95 0.21 7.61
CA LEU A 23 -7.75 0.70 6.92
C LEU A 23 -8.07 1.85 5.95
N LEU A 24 -9.19 1.78 5.22
CA LEU A 24 -9.61 2.86 4.33
C LEU A 24 -10.04 4.11 5.11
N GLU A 25 -10.61 3.97 6.30
CA GLU A 25 -10.93 5.11 7.17
C GLU A 25 -9.64 5.82 7.64
N PHE A 26 -8.63 5.07 8.07
CA PHE A 26 -7.32 5.61 8.40
C PHE A 26 -6.71 6.40 7.23
N LEU A 27 -6.64 5.79 6.05
CA LEU A 27 -6.08 6.44 4.85
C LEU A 27 -6.82 7.72 4.52
N ARG A 28 -8.16 7.75 4.68
CA ARG A 28 -8.96 8.97 4.51
C ARG A 28 -8.60 10.06 5.51
N LYS A 29 -8.46 9.73 6.81
CA LYS A 29 -8.05 10.68 7.86
C LYS A 29 -6.68 11.29 7.56
N GLN A 30 -5.75 10.47 7.11
CA GLN A 30 -4.39 10.88 6.73
C GLN A 30 -4.29 11.50 5.32
N LYS A 31 -5.42 11.67 4.61
CA LYS A 31 -5.52 12.21 3.25
C LYS A 31 -4.65 11.45 2.24
N ILE A 32 -4.56 10.14 2.41
CA ILE A 32 -3.77 9.24 1.55
C ILE A 32 -4.73 8.61 0.54
N PRO A 33 -4.51 8.85 -0.76
CA PRO A 33 -5.35 8.26 -1.78
C PRO A 33 -5.01 6.77 -1.96
N TYR A 34 -6.02 5.98 -2.29
CA TYR A 34 -5.88 4.58 -2.70
C TYR A 34 -6.43 4.40 -4.11
N SER A 35 -5.67 3.68 -4.94
CA SER A 35 -6.02 3.41 -6.34
C SER A 35 -6.79 2.10 -6.49
N ASN A 36 -6.44 1.12 -5.67
CA ASN A 36 -6.97 -0.22 -5.73
C ASN A 36 -7.17 -0.78 -4.33
N VAL A 37 -8.21 -1.60 -4.20
CA VAL A 37 -8.52 -2.33 -2.97
C VAL A 37 -8.95 -3.74 -3.36
N ASN A 38 -8.54 -4.73 -2.57
CA ASN A 38 -8.99 -6.11 -2.75
C ASN A 38 -8.94 -6.87 -1.40
N ILE A 39 -9.62 -8.02 -1.33
CA ILE A 39 -9.73 -8.86 -0.13
C ILE A 39 -9.08 -10.21 -0.42
N GLY A 40 -8.29 -10.72 0.52
CA GLY A 40 -7.56 -11.99 0.41
C GLY A 40 -6.05 -11.83 0.19
N PRO A 41 -5.32 -12.91 -0.13
CA PRO A 41 -3.86 -12.89 -0.21
C PRO A 41 -3.34 -11.99 -1.34
N VAL A 42 -2.11 -11.50 -1.21
CA VAL A 42 -1.48 -10.66 -2.24
C VAL A 42 -0.97 -11.53 -3.39
N HIS A 43 -1.28 -11.15 -4.63
CA HIS A 43 -0.84 -11.86 -5.83
C HIS A 43 0.08 -11.00 -6.71
N LYS A 44 0.82 -11.63 -7.63
CA LYS A 44 1.67 -10.91 -8.62
C LYS A 44 0.92 -9.85 -9.43
N LYS A 45 -0.36 -10.09 -9.78
CA LYS A 45 -1.22 -9.11 -10.47
C LYS A 45 -1.47 -7.84 -9.64
N ASP A 46 -1.46 -7.96 -8.31
CA ASP A 46 -1.64 -6.82 -7.41
C ASP A 46 -0.35 -5.98 -7.38
N VAL A 47 0.81 -6.66 -7.37
CA VAL A 47 2.14 -6.05 -7.52
C VAL A 47 2.28 -5.29 -8.82
N GLN A 48 1.91 -5.87 -9.97
CA GLN A 48 1.98 -5.18 -11.27
C GLN A 48 1.15 -3.90 -11.30
N LYS A 49 -0.04 -3.90 -10.67
CA LYS A 49 -0.87 -2.70 -10.57
C LYS A 49 -0.24 -1.63 -9.67
N ALA A 50 0.39 -2.04 -8.57
CA ALA A 50 1.12 -1.13 -7.72
C ALA A 50 2.39 -0.57 -8.40
N ALA A 51 3.08 -1.39 -9.21
CA ALA A 51 4.27 -1.00 -9.96
C ALA A 51 3.98 0.11 -10.97
N ALA A 52 2.78 0.14 -11.56
CA ALA A 52 2.34 1.22 -12.44
C ALA A 52 2.33 2.62 -11.75
N MET A 53 2.39 2.68 -10.41
CA MET A 53 2.56 3.95 -9.70
C MET A 53 4.00 4.45 -9.72
N LEU A 54 5.01 3.63 -9.99
CA LEU A 54 6.42 4.08 -10.03
C LEU A 54 6.62 5.19 -11.07
N GLU A 55 6.03 5.03 -12.26
CA GLU A 55 6.11 6.00 -13.35
C GLU A 55 5.24 7.26 -13.11
N ARG A 56 4.21 7.15 -12.26
CA ARG A 56 3.26 8.26 -11.97
C ARG A 56 3.67 9.04 -10.73
N LYS A 57 3.71 8.35 -9.60
CA LYS A 57 4.05 8.83 -8.26
C LYS A 57 4.67 7.70 -7.46
N GLU A 58 6.00 7.65 -7.49
CA GLU A 58 6.83 6.68 -6.76
C GLU A 58 6.44 6.53 -5.27
N GLU A 59 5.98 7.61 -4.61
CA GLU A 59 5.54 7.55 -3.21
C GLU A 59 4.35 6.61 -2.96
N PHE A 60 3.57 6.31 -4.01
CA PHE A 60 2.42 5.43 -3.95
C PHE A 60 2.70 4.02 -4.50
N ALA A 61 3.93 3.74 -4.93
CA ALA A 61 4.35 2.41 -5.41
C ALA A 61 4.55 1.42 -4.25
N CYS A 62 3.48 1.16 -3.51
CA CYS A 62 3.47 0.23 -2.39
C CYS A 62 2.10 -0.46 -2.21
N ILE A 63 2.15 -1.59 -1.53
CA ILE A 63 0.99 -2.38 -1.13
C ILE A 63 0.89 -2.36 0.39
N LEU A 64 -0.29 -2.02 0.92
CA LEU A 64 -0.64 -2.14 2.32
C LEU A 64 -1.45 -3.42 2.53
N ALA A 65 -0.85 -4.42 3.16
CA ALA A 65 -1.39 -5.76 3.36
C ALA A 65 -1.73 -6.00 4.84
N PHE A 66 -3.01 -5.86 5.20
CA PHE A 66 -3.48 -6.00 6.58
C PHE A 66 -4.07 -7.39 6.84
N ASP A 67 -3.48 -8.13 7.78
CA ASP A 67 -3.93 -9.47 8.21
C ASP A 67 -4.01 -10.49 7.05
N VAL A 68 -3.17 -10.32 6.02
CA VAL A 68 -3.14 -11.21 4.84
C VAL A 68 -1.77 -11.83 4.64
N ARG A 69 -1.76 -13.08 4.18
CA ARG A 69 -0.52 -13.75 3.79
C ARG A 69 0.03 -13.15 2.50
N VAL A 70 1.36 -12.99 2.49
CA VAL A 70 2.15 -12.64 1.32
C VAL A 70 3.13 -13.78 1.09
N ASP A 71 3.02 -14.44 -0.06
CA ASP A 71 3.93 -15.53 -0.40
C ASP A 71 5.32 -14.98 -0.74
N ARG A 72 6.37 -15.71 -0.36
CA ARG A 72 7.76 -15.32 -0.60
C ARG A 72 8.07 -15.03 -2.07
N GLU A 73 7.43 -15.77 -2.97
CA GLU A 73 7.54 -15.54 -4.42
C GLU A 73 7.01 -14.16 -4.83
N VAL A 74 5.91 -13.73 -4.20
CA VAL A 74 5.29 -12.42 -4.44
C VAL A 74 6.15 -11.31 -3.85
N GLU A 75 6.75 -11.50 -2.67
CA GLU A 75 7.70 -10.55 -2.09
C GLU A 75 8.93 -10.34 -2.97
N GLN A 76 9.51 -11.43 -3.49
CA GLN A 76 10.64 -11.36 -4.42
C GLN A 76 10.27 -10.64 -5.71
N PHE A 77 9.08 -10.94 -6.25
CA PHE A 77 8.58 -10.27 -7.43
C PHE A 77 8.37 -8.76 -7.18
N ALA A 78 7.79 -8.39 -6.04
CA ALA A 78 7.62 -6.99 -5.66
C ALA A 78 8.95 -6.25 -5.52
N ALA A 79 9.95 -6.89 -4.91
CA ALA A 79 11.30 -6.32 -4.81
C ALA A 79 11.93 -6.11 -6.20
N SER A 80 11.77 -7.05 -7.14
CA SER A 80 12.26 -6.93 -8.52
C SER A 80 11.56 -5.81 -9.29
N GLU A 81 10.27 -5.60 -9.04
CA GLU A 81 9.48 -4.54 -9.68
C GLU A 81 9.64 -3.18 -9.00
N GLY A 82 10.39 -3.08 -7.89
CA GLY A 82 10.54 -1.84 -7.12
C GLY A 82 9.33 -1.46 -6.27
N VAL A 83 8.41 -2.40 -6.02
CA VAL A 83 7.22 -2.19 -5.19
C VAL A 83 7.48 -2.66 -3.75
N ARG A 84 7.19 -1.79 -2.79
CA ARG A 84 7.30 -2.14 -1.36
C ARG A 84 5.99 -2.72 -0.84
N ILE A 85 6.05 -3.88 -0.20
CA ILE A 85 4.90 -4.47 0.50
C ILE A 85 5.07 -4.20 2.00
N PHE A 86 4.09 -3.53 2.60
CA PHE A 86 3.94 -3.42 4.04
C PHE A 86 2.93 -4.47 4.47
N SER A 87 3.31 -5.34 5.40
CA SER A 87 2.41 -6.36 5.94
C SER A 87 2.44 -6.36 7.45
N ALA A 88 1.25 -6.44 8.07
CA ALA A 88 1.11 -6.56 9.51
C ALA A 88 -0.25 -7.15 9.88
N ASP A 89 -0.29 -7.88 11.00
CA ASP A 89 -1.53 -8.43 11.58
C ASP A 89 -2.28 -7.40 12.44
N ILE A 90 -1.62 -6.30 12.82
CA ILE A 90 -2.18 -5.22 13.65
C ILE A 90 -2.10 -3.91 12.88
N ILE A 91 -3.25 -3.23 12.75
CA ILE A 91 -3.39 -2.04 11.90
C ILE A 91 -2.40 -0.93 12.29
N TYR A 92 -2.19 -0.69 13.58
CA TYR A 92 -1.30 0.37 14.08
C TYR A 92 0.17 0.19 13.63
N HIS A 93 0.64 -1.06 13.52
CA HIS A 93 2.00 -1.32 13.04
C HIS A 93 2.11 -1.00 11.54
N LEU A 94 1.10 -1.40 10.76
CA LEU A 94 1.04 -1.10 9.33
C LEU A 94 1.02 0.41 9.07
N GLU A 95 0.21 1.13 9.86
CA GLU A 95 0.08 2.57 9.80
C GLU A 95 1.40 3.27 10.11
N ASP A 96 2.08 2.89 11.20
CA ASP A 96 3.34 3.50 11.63
C ASP A 96 4.47 3.26 10.61
N ASP A 97 4.65 2.02 10.17
CA ASP A 97 5.66 1.65 9.17
C ASP A 97 5.46 2.42 7.86
N PHE A 98 4.21 2.52 7.41
CA PHE A 98 3.89 3.25 6.19
C PHE A 98 4.09 4.76 6.33
N LEU A 99 3.64 5.37 7.44
CA LEU A 99 3.84 6.79 7.69
C LEU A 99 5.33 7.11 7.79
N LYS A 100 6.11 6.31 8.52
CA LYS A 100 7.56 6.46 8.65
C LYS A 100 8.26 6.40 7.30
N TYR A 101 7.90 5.43 6.46
CA TYR A 101 8.41 5.36 5.08
C TYR A 101 8.09 6.63 4.30
N ARG A 102 6.84 7.10 4.35
CA ARG A 102 6.39 8.28 3.62
C ARG A 102 7.10 9.55 4.10
N TYR A 103 7.24 9.74 5.42
CA TYR A 103 8.01 10.85 5.99
C TYR A 103 9.47 10.81 5.56
N CYS A 104 10.10 9.64 5.59
CA CYS A 104 11.47 9.47 5.14
C CYS A 104 11.63 9.82 3.64
N LEU A 105 10.70 9.40 2.80
CA LEU A 105 10.73 9.68 1.36
C LEU A 105 10.55 11.18 1.07
N ILE A 106 9.60 11.82 1.76
CA ILE A 106 9.38 13.27 1.67
C ILE A 106 10.63 14.01 2.11
N PHE A 107 11.21 13.65 3.26
CA PHE A 107 12.42 14.27 3.79
C PHE A 107 13.60 14.09 2.84
N ALA A 108 13.82 12.89 2.31
CA ALA A 108 14.88 12.62 1.33
C ALA A 108 14.73 13.45 0.04
N LYS A 109 13.48 13.70 -0.41
CA LYS A 109 13.22 14.57 -1.56
C LYS A 109 13.48 16.05 -1.26
N VAL A 110 13.22 16.50 -0.04
CA VAL A 110 13.44 17.90 0.39
C VAL A 110 14.94 18.21 0.54
N PHE A 111 15.75 17.26 0.99
CA PHE A 111 17.19 17.45 1.24
C PHE A 111 18.10 17.08 0.06
N ARG A 112 17.56 16.52 -1.02
CA ARG A 112 18.26 16.44 -2.31
C ARG A 112 18.22 17.82 -3.00
N ILE A 113 19.00 18.77 -2.47
CA ILE A 113 19.42 20.02 -3.14
C ILE A 113 20.94 20.01 -3.19
#